data_AF-A0A2P5NAA0-F1
#
_entry.id   AF-A0A2P5NAA0-F1
#
_cell.length_a   1.000
_cell.length_b   1.000
_cell.length_c   1.000
_cell.angle_alpha   90.00
_cell.angle_beta   90.00
_cell.angle_gamma   90.00
#
_symmetry.space_group_name_H-M   'P 1'
#
loop_
_entity.id
_entity.type
_entity.pdbx_description
1 polymer ?
#
loop_
_entity_poly.entity_id
_entity_poly.type
_entity_poly.pdbx_seq_one_letter_code
_entity_poly.pdbx_strand_id
1 'polypeptide(L)'
;MMKPVHNWLLTSAVAALLAAPTVSNANSEVEKLTQNPANWATWGGDYAGTRYSKLSQINTQNVKTLQPAWTFSTGVLRGHEGGPLIVNGVMFIHTPFPNTVYAIDQKTKAVIWEFTPTMDADVTIPVMCCDTVNRGLAYGDGKIFLQQSDTVLTALDAKTGKRVWSVQNGDPKLGMTNTNAPIVVKDNV
;
A
#
# COMPACT_ATOMS: atom_id res chain seq x y z
N MET A 1 -69.53 29.89 -19.73
CA MET A 1 -68.47 30.89 -19.45
C MET A 1 -68.29 30.90 -17.94
N MET A 2 -67.04 30.94 -17.45
CA MET A 2 -66.54 30.51 -16.12
C MET A 2 -66.09 29.04 -16.09
N LYS A 3 -64.76 28.83 -16.12
CA LYS A 3 -64.11 27.57 -15.72
C LYS A 3 -63.64 27.73 -14.26
N PRO A 4 -63.79 26.71 -13.41
CA PRO A 4 -63.40 26.78 -12.02
C PRO A 4 -61.89 26.60 -11.88
N VAL A 5 -61.32 27.36 -10.95
CA VAL A 5 -59.94 27.24 -10.49
C VAL A 5 -59.83 25.95 -9.68
N HIS A 6 -58.92 25.04 -10.06
CA HIS A 6 -58.57 23.90 -9.22
C HIS A 6 -57.12 24.03 -8.75
N ASN A 7 -57.03 24.13 -7.43
CA ASN A 7 -55.86 24.23 -6.60
C ASN A 7 -55.10 22.88 -6.66
N TRP A 8 -53.90 22.87 -7.23
CA TRP A 8 -52.91 21.79 -7.06
C TRP A 8 -51.63 22.39 -6.48
N LEU A 9 -51.75 22.90 -5.26
CA LEU A 9 -50.66 22.88 -4.30
C LEU A 9 -50.59 21.45 -3.76
N LEU A 10 -49.48 20.75 -4.01
CA LEU A 10 -48.86 19.68 -3.21
C LEU A 10 -48.13 18.70 -4.12
N THR A 11 -46.82 18.93 -4.33
CA THR A 11 -45.73 17.94 -4.27
C THR A 11 -44.44 18.57 -4.79
N SER A 12 -43.93 19.57 -4.05
CA SER A 12 -42.55 20.05 -4.21
C SER A 12 -41.85 19.84 -2.87
N ALA A 13 -41.52 18.60 -2.55
CA ALA A 13 -40.59 18.31 -1.48
C ALA A 13 -39.96 16.92 -1.68
N VAL A 14 -38.63 16.89 -1.51
CA VAL A 14 -37.78 15.71 -1.33
C VAL A 14 -37.28 15.02 -2.60
N ALA A 15 -36.24 15.62 -3.20
CA ALA A 15 -35.17 14.87 -3.87
C ALA A 15 -33.83 15.60 -3.66
N ALA A 16 -33.47 15.81 -2.40
CA ALA A 16 -32.13 16.25 -2.00
C ALA A 16 -31.68 15.38 -0.82
N LEU A 17 -31.61 14.06 -1.03
CA LEU A 17 -30.97 13.15 -0.09
C LEU A 17 -29.61 12.71 -0.66
N LEU A 18 -28.57 13.27 -0.04
CA LEU A 18 -27.31 12.60 0.28
C LEU A 18 -26.39 12.24 -0.87
N ALA A 19 -25.83 13.25 -1.54
CA ALA A 19 -24.41 13.20 -1.85
C ALA A 19 -23.60 13.55 -0.58
N ALA A 20 -23.73 12.75 0.48
CA ALA A 20 -22.73 12.79 1.53
C ALA A 20 -21.44 12.26 0.89
N PRO A 21 -20.31 12.99 0.92
CA PRO A 21 -19.05 12.40 0.50
C PRO A 21 -18.90 11.12 1.30
N THR A 22 -18.80 9.99 0.61
CA THR A 22 -18.47 8.73 1.26
C THR A 22 -17.09 8.93 1.86
N VAL A 23 -17.05 9.25 3.15
CA VAL A 23 -15.80 9.30 3.89
C VAL A 23 -15.25 7.88 3.78
N SER A 24 -14.16 7.76 3.04
CA SER A 24 -13.45 6.49 2.94
C SER A 24 -12.81 6.25 4.29
N ASN A 25 -13.51 5.51 5.16
CA ASN A 25 -12.98 5.16 6.47
C ASN A 25 -11.75 4.27 6.31
N ALA A 26 -10.76 4.46 7.18
CA ALA A 26 -9.62 3.57 7.30
C ALA A 26 -10.04 2.11 7.51
N ASN A 27 -9.15 1.17 7.17
CA ASN A 27 -9.25 -0.16 7.75
C ASN A 27 -8.94 -0.04 9.26
N SER A 28 -9.89 -0.42 10.11
CA SER A 28 -9.78 -0.23 11.57
C SER A 28 -8.61 -0.99 12.22
N GLU A 29 -8.22 -2.14 11.65
CA GLU A 29 -7.04 -2.89 12.11
C GLU A 29 -5.76 -2.10 11.80
N VAL A 30 -5.63 -1.64 10.55
CA VAL A 30 -4.47 -0.85 10.10
C VAL A 30 -4.39 0.46 10.87
N GLU A 31 -5.53 1.13 11.09
CA GLU A 31 -5.57 2.36 11.89
C GLU A 31 -5.03 2.11 13.31
N LYS A 32 -5.48 1.04 13.98
CA LYS A 32 -4.95 0.65 15.28
C LYS A 32 -3.45 0.34 15.23
N LEU A 33 -2.97 -0.30 14.17
CA LEU A 33 -1.54 -0.59 14.00
C LEU A 33 -0.72 0.70 13.87
N THR A 34 -1.22 1.72 13.16
CA THR A 34 -0.53 3.02 13.01
C THR A 34 -0.48 3.85 14.30
N GLN A 35 -1.37 3.58 15.26
CA GLN A 35 -1.35 4.24 16.57
C GLN A 35 -0.19 3.77 17.46
N ASN A 36 0.36 2.58 17.20
CA ASN A 36 1.54 2.08 17.90
C ASN A 36 2.81 2.64 17.24
N PRO A 37 3.60 3.51 17.90
CA PRO A 37 4.79 4.11 17.30
C PRO A 37 5.91 3.12 16.96
N ALA A 38 5.84 1.88 17.45
CA ALA A 38 6.78 0.81 17.08
C ALA A 38 6.49 0.22 15.68
N ASN A 39 5.31 0.50 15.11
CA ASN A 39 4.96 0.10 13.75
C ASN A 39 5.17 1.24 12.75
N TRP A 40 5.34 0.84 11.50
CA TRP A 40 5.19 1.67 10.30
C TRP A 40 4.29 0.88 9.34
N ALA A 41 2.98 0.91 9.59
CA ALA A 41 2.02 -0.04 9.02
C ALA A 41 1.43 0.39 7.66
N THR A 42 1.68 1.62 7.22
CA THR A 42 1.33 2.14 5.89
C THR A 42 2.54 2.82 5.29
N TRP A 43 2.56 3.03 3.96
CA TRP A 43 3.68 3.70 3.28
C TRP A 43 4.02 5.08 3.90
N GLY A 44 3.00 5.79 4.41
CA GLY A 44 3.08 7.12 4.99
C GLY A 44 3.14 7.16 6.52
N GLY A 45 3.20 5.99 7.19
CA GLY A 45 3.17 5.88 8.66
C GLY A 45 1.77 6.02 9.27
N ASP A 46 0.93 6.88 8.71
CA ASP A 46 -0.50 7.04 9.04
C ASP A 46 -1.36 7.16 7.77
N TYR A 47 -2.68 7.17 7.93
CA TYR A 47 -3.63 7.33 6.82
C TYR A 47 -3.70 8.76 6.27
N ALA A 48 -3.26 9.75 7.03
CA ALA A 48 -3.18 11.14 6.58
C ALA A 48 -1.94 11.39 5.68
N GLY A 49 -1.03 10.42 5.58
CA GLY A 49 0.18 10.49 4.78
C GLY A 49 1.21 11.49 5.33
N THR A 50 1.19 11.78 6.63
CA THR A 50 2.05 12.85 7.20
C THR A 50 3.52 12.47 7.28
N ARG A 51 3.83 11.15 7.29
CA ARG A 51 5.17 10.60 7.47
C ARG A 51 5.82 11.02 8.80
N TYR A 52 5.01 11.37 9.80
CA TYR A 52 5.49 11.77 11.12
C TYR A 52 5.53 10.59 12.10
N SER A 53 6.62 10.45 12.85
CA SER A 53 6.74 9.49 13.95
C SER A 53 6.78 10.20 15.29
N LYS A 54 6.08 9.63 16.28
CA LYS A 54 6.10 10.10 17.67
C LYS A 54 7.34 9.63 18.46
N LEU A 55 8.17 8.76 17.87
CA LEU A 55 9.41 8.30 18.50
C LEU A 55 10.41 9.46 18.66
N SER A 56 10.98 9.59 19.85
CA SER A 56 11.88 10.71 20.20
C SER A 56 13.22 10.27 20.82
N GLN A 57 13.51 8.95 20.78
CA GLN A 57 14.79 8.42 21.27
C GLN A 57 15.98 9.05 20.52
N ILE A 58 15.85 9.20 19.20
CA ILE A 58 16.79 9.98 18.37
C ILE A 58 16.26 11.40 18.28
N ASN A 59 17.12 12.38 18.57
CA ASN A 59 16.78 13.80 18.63
C ASN A 59 17.97 14.68 18.24
N THR A 60 17.79 16.00 18.25
CA THR A 60 18.80 16.97 17.81
C THR A 60 20.06 16.97 18.66
N GLN A 61 20.00 16.46 19.90
CA GLN A 61 21.14 16.38 20.80
C GLN A 61 22.03 15.16 20.52
N ASN A 62 21.44 14.03 20.07
CA ASN A 62 22.15 12.75 19.93
C ASN A 62 22.25 12.20 18.50
N VAL A 63 21.59 12.79 17.50
CA VAL A 63 21.63 12.29 16.10
C VAL A 63 23.06 12.17 15.54
N LYS A 64 23.99 13.01 16.03
CA LYS A 64 25.41 12.96 15.68
C LYS A 64 26.13 11.65 16.05
N THR A 65 25.55 10.83 16.92
CA THR A 65 26.12 9.53 17.33
C THR A 65 25.44 8.34 16.66
N LEU A 66 24.58 8.57 15.66
CA LEU A 66 23.89 7.51 14.94
C LEU A 66 24.90 6.67 14.13
N GLN A 67 24.71 5.35 14.12
CA GLN A 67 25.57 4.41 13.39
C GLN A 67 24.71 3.38 12.64
N PRO A 68 25.21 2.81 11.52
CA PRO A 68 24.58 1.65 10.91
C PRO A 68 24.50 0.49 11.90
N ALA A 69 23.29 0.01 12.17
CA ALA A 69 23.10 -1.12 13.09
C ALA A 69 23.27 -2.47 12.37
N TRP A 70 22.84 -2.56 11.11
CA TRP A 70 22.93 -3.73 10.24
C TRP A 70 22.56 -3.31 8.81
N THR A 71 22.84 -4.18 7.83
CA THR A 71 22.48 -3.99 6.43
C THR A 71 21.88 -5.26 5.85
N PHE A 72 21.08 -5.12 4.78
CA PHE A 72 20.53 -6.23 4.01
C PHE A 72 20.57 -5.87 2.53
N SER A 73 21.12 -6.77 1.72
CA SER A 73 21.12 -6.64 0.27
C SER A 73 19.87 -7.30 -0.30
N THR A 74 19.13 -6.59 -1.14
CA THR A 74 17.96 -7.13 -1.83
C THR A 74 18.30 -8.09 -2.96
N GLY A 75 19.57 -8.15 -3.39
CA GLY A 75 19.99 -8.95 -4.54
C GLY A 75 19.47 -8.42 -5.90
N VAL A 76 18.82 -7.26 -5.92
CA VAL A 76 18.25 -6.64 -7.13
C VAL A 76 18.88 -5.27 -7.34
N LEU A 77 19.10 -4.87 -8.60
CA LEU A 77 19.66 -3.57 -8.99
C LEU A 77 18.54 -2.56 -9.37
N ARG A 78 18.94 -1.39 -9.89
CA ARG A 78 18.07 -0.27 -10.34
C ARG A 78 17.38 0.47 -9.18
N GLY A 79 16.49 1.41 -9.48
CA GLY A 79 15.89 2.32 -8.51
C GLY A 79 15.07 1.61 -7.43
N HIS A 80 15.51 1.72 -6.18
CA HIS A 80 14.76 1.28 -5.00
C HIS A 80 13.99 2.46 -4.41
N GLU A 81 12.74 2.62 -4.83
CA GLU A 81 11.80 3.60 -4.27
C GLU A 81 11.04 3.03 -3.04
N GLY A 82 10.23 3.88 -2.41
CA GLY A 82 9.44 3.49 -1.24
C GLY A 82 10.28 3.26 0.01
N GLY A 83 9.77 2.43 0.92
CA GLY A 83 10.48 2.04 2.13
C GLY A 83 9.83 0.83 2.82
N PRO A 84 10.45 0.31 3.88
CA PRO A 84 9.94 -0.87 4.58
C PRO A 84 8.58 -0.62 5.25
N LEU A 85 7.74 -1.66 5.31
CA LEU A 85 6.66 -1.73 6.29
C LEU A 85 7.15 -2.46 7.54
N ILE A 86 6.74 -1.99 8.71
CA ILE A 86 7.04 -2.62 9.99
C ILE A 86 5.73 -2.90 10.71
N VAL A 87 5.40 -4.18 10.89
CA VAL A 87 4.17 -4.62 11.55
C VAL A 87 4.50 -5.72 12.54
N ASN A 88 4.24 -5.47 13.83
CA ASN A 88 4.36 -6.45 14.91
C ASN A 88 5.73 -7.15 14.96
N GLY A 89 6.82 -6.38 14.77
CA GLY A 89 8.19 -6.90 14.82
C GLY A 89 8.71 -7.54 13.54
N VAL A 90 7.89 -7.64 12.49
CA VAL A 90 8.32 -8.09 11.15
C VAL A 90 8.52 -6.87 10.25
N MET A 91 9.64 -6.86 9.52
CA MET A 91 9.95 -5.88 8.49
C MET A 91 9.66 -6.49 7.12
N PHE A 92 8.85 -5.82 6.31
CA PHE A 92 8.58 -6.21 4.93
C PHE A 92 9.25 -5.21 4.00
N ILE A 93 10.08 -5.70 3.08
CA ILE A 93 10.75 -4.89 2.07
C ILE A 93 10.44 -5.44 0.68
N HIS A 94 10.47 -4.56 -0.31
CA HIS A 94 10.19 -4.84 -1.71
C HIS A 94 11.34 -4.36 -2.60
N THR A 95 11.39 -4.85 -3.82
CA THR A 95 12.39 -4.47 -4.83
C THR A 95 11.75 -3.81 -6.05
N PRO A 96 12.53 -3.11 -6.89
CA PRO A 96 12.19 -2.93 -8.31
C PRO A 96 12.00 -4.29 -9.00
N PHE A 97 11.64 -4.30 -10.29
CA PHE A 97 11.47 -5.53 -11.09
C PHE A 97 12.57 -6.58 -10.79
N PRO A 98 12.23 -7.85 -10.49
CA PRO A 98 10.91 -8.48 -10.63
C PRO A 98 10.01 -8.35 -9.39
N ASN A 99 10.16 -7.29 -8.58
CA ASN A 99 9.32 -7.01 -7.41
C ASN A 99 9.32 -8.12 -6.34
N THR A 100 10.50 -8.65 -6.02
CA THR A 100 10.68 -9.56 -4.89
C THR A 100 10.26 -8.88 -3.59
N VAL A 101 9.63 -9.64 -2.71
CA VAL A 101 9.24 -9.24 -1.35
C VAL A 101 9.95 -10.13 -0.34
N TYR A 102 10.51 -9.52 0.69
CA TYR A 102 11.10 -10.21 1.83
C TYR A 102 10.36 -9.86 3.11
N ALA A 103 10.07 -10.85 3.94
CA ALA A 103 9.74 -10.64 5.35
C ALA A 103 10.97 -10.97 6.20
N ILE A 104 11.36 -10.04 7.06
CA ILE A 104 12.57 -10.12 7.89
C ILE A 104 12.16 -9.99 9.35
N ASP A 105 12.64 -10.91 10.19
CA ASP A 105 12.48 -10.83 11.63
C ASP A 105 13.40 -9.74 12.19
N GLN A 106 12.83 -8.70 12.83
CA GLN A 106 13.65 -7.60 13.36
C GLN A 106 14.53 -7.98 14.54
N LYS A 107 14.31 -9.10 15.21
CA LYS A 107 15.18 -9.59 16.29
C LYS A 107 16.38 -10.33 15.71
N THR A 108 16.15 -11.29 14.81
CA THR A 108 17.21 -12.17 14.30
C THR A 108 17.91 -11.61 13.05
N LYS A 109 17.28 -10.64 12.36
CA LYS A 109 17.69 -10.11 11.05
C LYS A 109 17.67 -11.15 9.93
N ALA A 110 17.03 -12.29 10.15
CA ALA A 110 16.90 -13.35 9.16
C ALA A 110 15.64 -13.18 8.31
N VAL A 111 15.71 -13.63 7.06
CA VAL A 111 14.54 -13.77 6.19
C VAL A 111 13.64 -14.86 6.75
N ILE A 112 12.37 -14.52 7.02
CA ILE A 112 11.31 -15.45 7.41
C ILE A 112 10.79 -16.15 6.16
N TRP A 113 10.48 -15.36 5.13
CA TRP A 113 10.03 -15.83 3.83
C TRP A 113 10.38 -14.81 2.75
N GLU A 114 10.45 -15.27 1.51
CA GLU A 114 10.60 -14.46 0.31
C GLU A 114 9.53 -14.85 -0.73
N PHE A 115 9.13 -13.89 -1.55
CA PHE A 115 8.24 -14.11 -2.69
C PHE A 115 8.78 -13.34 -3.90
N THR A 116 9.05 -14.05 -5.00
CA THR A 116 9.42 -13.45 -6.28
C THR A 116 8.40 -13.85 -7.33
N PRO A 117 7.62 -12.91 -7.90
CA PRO A 117 6.68 -13.25 -8.95
C PRO A 117 7.42 -13.54 -10.27
N THR A 118 6.77 -14.35 -11.11
CA THR A 118 7.21 -14.57 -12.49
C THR A 118 6.51 -13.55 -13.40
N MET A 119 7.29 -12.77 -14.13
CA MET A 119 6.79 -11.75 -15.06
C MET A 119 7.53 -11.85 -16.39
N ASP A 120 6.84 -11.51 -17.48
CA ASP A 120 7.46 -11.40 -18.81
C ASP A 120 8.22 -10.07 -18.90
N ALA A 121 9.54 -10.15 -18.85
CA ALA A 121 10.42 -8.98 -18.90
C ALA A 121 10.37 -8.29 -20.27
N ASP A 122 10.23 -9.05 -21.36
CA ASP A 122 10.22 -8.53 -22.73
C ASP A 122 8.91 -7.80 -23.06
N VAL A 123 7.84 -8.10 -22.33
CA VAL A 123 6.57 -7.36 -22.41
C VAL A 123 6.55 -6.18 -21.44
N THR A 124 7.01 -6.37 -20.20
CA THR A 124 6.79 -5.39 -19.12
C THR A 124 7.81 -4.25 -19.14
N ILE A 125 9.11 -4.57 -19.26
CA ILE A 125 10.18 -3.56 -19.13
C ILE A 125 10.12 -2.49 -20.22
N PRO A 126 9.89 -2.80 -21.52
CA PRO A 126 9.91 -1.79 -22.58
C PRO A 126 8.86 -0.69 -22.44
N VAL A 127 7.79 -0.93 -21.68
CA VAL A 127 6.69 0.02 -21.46
C VAL A 127 6.75 0.71 -20.09
N MET A 128 7.81 0.50 -19.32
CA MET A 128 8.09 1.26 -18.09
C MET A 128 8.90 2.52 -18.43
N CYS A 129 8.23 3.68 -18.48
CA CYS A 129 8.83 4.94 -18.95
C CYS A 129 10.06 5.42 -18.17
N CYS A 130 10.14 5.06 -16.89
CA CYS A 130 10.79 5.88 -15.88
C CYS A 130 11.54 5.03 -14.85
N ASP A 131 12.29 4.04 -15.33
CA ASP A 131 12.94 2.98 -14.55
C ASP A 131 11.96 1.90 -14.03
N THR A 132 12.48 0.74 -13.61
CA THR A 132 11.67 -0.43 -13.19
C THR A 132 11.30 -0.39 -11.71
N VAL A 133 11.01 0.81 -11.20
CA VAL A 133 10.80 1.09 -9.77
C VAL A 133 9.49 0.49 -9.24
N ASN A 134 9.44 0.30 -7.93
CA ASN A 134 8.23 -0.03 -7.19
C ASN A 134 8.20 0.77 -5.88
N ARG A 135 7.06 1.41 -5.56
CA ARG A 135 6.93 2.35 -4.44
C ARG A 135 6.51 1.70 -3.12
N GLY A 136 6.21 0.41 -3.11
CA GLY A 136 6.06 -0.34 -1.88
C GLY A 136 4.83 -1.22 -1.77
N LEU A 137 4.61 -1.64 -0.54
CA LEU A 137 3.64 -2.64 -0.14
C LEU A 137 2.51 -1.98 0.65
N ALA A 138 1.42 -2.71 0.82
CA ALA A 138 0.43 -2.44 1.86
C ALA A 138 0.24 -3.67 2.77
N TYR A 139 -0.23 -3.42 3.98
CA TYR A 139 -0.62 -4.46 4.94
C TYR A 139 -2.10 -4.30 5.32
N GLY A 140 -2.81 -5.40 5.50
CA GLY A 140 -4.14 -5.42 6.10
C GLY A 140 -4.74 -6.83 6.12
N ASP A 141 -5.58 -7.12 7.11
CA ASP A 141 -6.24 -8.42 7.27
C ASP A 141 -5.24 -9.60 7.23
N GLY A 142 -4.11 -9.44 7.90
CA GLY A 142 -3.03 -10.44 7.94
C GLY A 142 -2.34 -10.71 6.60
N LYS A 143 -2.49 -9.83 5.60
CA LYS A 143 -1.92 -9.98 4.26
C LYS A 143 -0.95 -8.85 3.92
N ILE A 144 0.02 -9.16 3.07
CA ILE A 144 0.86 -8.21 2.36
C ILE A 144 0.34 -8.10 0.93
N PHE A 145 0.15 -6.87 0.46
CA PHE A 145 -0.30 -6.58 -0.89
C PHE A 145 0.86 -6.01 -1.70
N LEU A 146 1.18 -6.70 -2.79
CA LEU A 146 2.18 -6.32 -3.76
C LEU A 146 1.46 -5.94 -5.07
N GLN A 147 1.65 -4.71 -5.52
CA GLN A 147 1.32 -4.31 -6.88
C GLN A 147 2.55 -4.54 -7.76
N GLN A 148 2.48 -5.51 -8.68
CA GLN A 148 3.58 -5.90 -9.55
C GLN A 148 3.69 -4.98 -10.77
N SER A 149 4.88 -4.93 -11.39
CA SER A 149 5.16 -4.12 -12.58
C SER A 149 4.32 -4.51 -13.79
N ASP A 150 4.00 -5.79 -13.94
CA ASP A 150 3.11 -6.35 -14.98
C ASP A 150 1.60 -6.13 -14.69
N THR A 151 1.29 -5.27 -13.72
CA THR A 151 -0.05 -4.89 -13.26
C THR A 151 -0.80 -5.95 -12.46
N VAL A 152 -0.23 -7.11 -12.18
CA VAL A 152 -0.88 -8.07 -11.28
C VAL A 152 -0.83 -7.54 -9.84
N LEU A 153 -2.00 -7.41 -9.20
CA LEU A 153 -2.11 -7.19 -7.76
C LEU A 153 -2.14 -8.54 -7.05
N THR A 154 -1.20 -8.77 -6.15
CA THR A 154 -1.01 -10.04 -5.44
C THR A 154 -1.18 -9.84 -3.93
N ALA A 155 -2.02 -10.65 -3.30
CA ALA A 155 -2.11 -10.75 -1.85
C ALA A 155 -1.35 -11.98 -1.35
N LEU A 156 -0.44 -11.75 -0.40
CA LEU A 156 0.39 -12.75 0.25
C LEU A 156 -0.03 -12.88 1.71
N ASP A 157 -0.11 -14.09 2.24
CA ASP A 157 -0.23 -14.30 3.68
C ASP A 157 1.01 -13.73 4.38
N ALA A 158 0.83 -12.79 5.31
CA ALA A 158 1.95 -12.03 5.88
C ALA A 158 2.91 -12.89 6.73
N LYS A 159 2.45 -14.07 7.20
CA LYS A 159 3.27 -14.96 8.03
C LYS A 159 4.10 -15.94 7.20
N THR A 160 3.58 -16.35 6.05
CA THR A 160 4.13 -17.47 5.26
C THR A 160 4.63 -17.06 3.88
N GLY A 161 4.26 -15.88 3.38
CA GLY A 161 4.58 -15.43 2.03
C GLY A 161 3.79 -16.15 0.93
N LYS A 162 2.86 -17.05 1.30
CA LYS A 162 2.06 -17.80 0.33
C LYS A 162 1.04 -16.87 -0.32
N ARG A 163 0.95 -16.93 -1.65
CA ARG A 163 -0.09 -16.23 -2.42
C ARG A 163 -1.48 -16.73 -2.00
N VAL A 164 -2.30 -15.80 -1.53
CA VAL A 164 -3.72 -16.02 -1.21
C VAL A 164 -4.56 -15.85 -2.48
N TRP A 165 -4.34 -14.75 -3.19
CA TRP A 165 -4.98 -14.47 -4.48
C TRP A 165 -4.11 -13.51 -5.31
N SER A 166 -4.42 -13.42 -6.60
CA SER A 166 -3.87 -12.40 -7.49
C SER A 166 -4.88 -12.04 -8.57
N VAL A 167 -4.85 -10.80 -9.06
CA VAL A 167 -5.73 -10.32 -10.14
C VAL A 167 -4.96 -9.41 -11.10
N GLN A 168 -5.22 -9.52 -12.40
CA GLN A 168 -4.67 -8.64 -13.42
C GLN A 168 -5.40 -7.29 -13.38
N ASN A 169 -4.71 -6.20 -13.02
CA ASN A 169 -5.31 -4.86 -12.92
C ASN A 169 -5.28 -4.07 -14.24
N GLY A 170 -4.30 -4.35 -15.12
CA GLY A 170 -4.15 -3.68 -16.42
C GLY A 170 -3.57 -4.60 -17.49
N ASP A 171 -3.23 -4.04 -18.66
CA ASP A 171 -2.63 -4.80 -19.75
C ASP A 171 -1.31 -4.15 -20.23
N PRO A 172 -0.15 -4.74 -19.91
CA PRO A 172 1.15 -4.30 -20.41
C PRO A 172 1.25 -4.22 -21.94
N LYS A 173 0.47 -5.01 -22.69
CA LYS A 173 0.44 -4.94 -24.16
C LYS A 173 -0.17 -3.64 -24.68
N LEU A 174 -0.93 -2.94 -23.84
CA LEU A 174 -1.48 -1.61 -24.10
C LEU A 174 -0.63 -0.49 -23.48
N GLY A 175 0.59 -0.81 -23.00
CA GLY A 175 1.49 0.13 -22.35
C GLY A 175 1.17 0.43 -20.89
N MET A 176 0.30 -0.36 -20.25
CA MET A 176 -0.06 -0.17 -18.84
C MET A 176 0.95 -0.88 -17.94
N THR A 177 1.51 -0.17 -16.96
CA THR A 177 2.37 -0.74 -15.92
C THR A 177 2.00 -0.16 -14.56
N ASN A 178 2.38 -0.84 -13.49
CA ASN A 178 2.23 -0.29 -12.14
C ASN A 178 3.59 -0.08 -11.46
N THR A 179 3.70 1.05 -10.77
CA THR A 179 4.89 1.41 -9.98
C THR A 179 4.52 1.97 -8.61
N ASN A 180 3.25 2.29 -8.35
CA ASN A 180 2.76 2.81 -7.07
C ASN A 180 2.60 1.70 -6.01
N ALA A 181 2.60 2.09 -4.74
CA ALA A 181 2.17 1.22 -3.67
C ALA A 181 0.62 1.11 -3.67
N PRO A 182 0.05 -0.06 -3.36
CA PRO A 182 -1.37 -0.19 -3.05
C PRO A 182 -1.70 0.46 -1.70
N ILE A 183 -2.98 0.63 -1.38
CA ILE A 183 -3.42 1.12 -0.06
C ILE A 183 -4.65 0.33 0.40
N VAL A 184 -4.55 -0.28 1.58
CA VAL A 184 -5.71 -0.95 2.17
C VAL A 184 -6.63 0.08 2.81
N VAL A 185 -7.90 0.09 2.40
CA VAL A 185 -8.94 0.96 2.94
C VAL A 185 -10.21 0.15 3.16
N LYS A 186 -10.68 0.09 4.41
CA LYS A 186 -11.72 -0.86 4.84
C LYS A 186 -11.35 -2.29 4.42
N ASP A 187 -12.24 -2.97 3.73
CA ASP A 187 -12.15 -4.31 3.19
C ASP A 187 -11.58 -4.36 1.75
N ASN A 188 -11.07 -3.24 1.24
CA ASN A 188 -10.56 -3.11 -0.13
C ASN A 188 -9.06 -2.75 -0.15
N VAL A 189 -8.42 -3.00 -1.28
CA VAL A 189 -7.02 -2.69 -1.57
C VAL A 189 -6.86 -2.21 -3.01
#